data_AF-A0A1F5MI92-F1
#
_entry.id   AF-A0A1F5MI92-F1
#
_cell.length_a   1.000
_cell.length_b   1.000
_cell.length_c   1.000
_cell.angle_alpha   90.00
_cell.angle_beta   90.00
_cell.angle_gamma   90.00
#
_symmetry.space_group_name_H-M   'P 1'
#
loop_
_entity.id
_entity.type
_entity.pdbx_description
1 polymer ?
#
loop_
_entity_poly.entity_id
_entity_poly.type
_entity_poly.pdbx_seq_one_letter_code
_entity_poly.pdbx_strand_id
1 'polypeptide(L)'
;MSQTQIRLTRTSDINKVLSFLRSKYQLLSEADIIKLALSEKYQEEKEETMEKERKLREAYNHAMEEGKKVGIKLMKGKGLDPKKVTEQQFYEIFLDTHKHNA
;
A
#
# COMPACT_ATOMS: atom_id res chain seq x y z
N MET A 1 -0.97 19.25 24.78
CA MET A 1 -0.19 18.20 24.07
C MET A 1 0.63 17.46 25.11
N SER A 2 0.33 16.19 25.43
CA SER A 2 1.19 15.43 26.36
C SER A 2 2.52 15.14 25.67
N GLN A 3 3.63 15.52 26.29
CA GLN A 3 4.95 15.15 25.80
C GLN A 3 5.18 13.67 26.11
N THR A 4 5.12 12.83 25.09
CA THR A 4 5.48 11.41 25.23
C THR A 4 6.99 11.32 25.36
N GLN A 5 7.47 10.78 26.47
CA GLN A 5 8.90 10.57 26.70
C GLN A 5 9.30 9.17 26.25
N ILE A 6 10.29 9.10 25.36
CA ILE A 6 10.87 7.84 24.90
C ILE A 6 12.22 7.66 25.61
N ARG A 7 12.42 6.50 26.24
CA ARG A 7 13.70 6.13 26.85
C ARG A 7 14.48 5.27 25.85
N LEU A 8 15.71 5.68 25.56
CA LEU A 8 16.63 4.93 24.71
C LEU A 8 17.73 4.31 25.58
N THR A 9 17.85 2.99 25.52
CA THR A 9 18.94 2.25 26.17
C THR A 9 20.25 2.58 25.48
N ARG A 10 21.27 3.01 26.24
CA ARG A 10 22.60 3.30 25.71
C ARG A 10 23.46 2.05 25.66
N THR A 11 23.54 1.45 24.49
CA THR A 11 24.51 0.41 24.19
C THR A 11 25.80 1.02 23.64
N SER A 12 26.88 0.25 23.65
CA SER A 12 28.17 0.68 23.07
C SER A 12 28.03 1.09 21.60
N ASP A 13 27.20 0.39 20.83
CA ASP A 13 27.04 0.66 19.41
C ASP A 13 26.20 1.90 19.14
N ILE A 14 25.14 2.13 19.93
CA ILE A 14 24.38 3.39 19.89
C ILE A 14 25.30 4.58 20.19
N ASN A 15 26.19 4.46 21.18
CA ASN A 15 27.12 5.53 21.51
C ASN A 15 28.11 5.83 20.37
N LYS A 16 28.58 4.81 19.64
CA LYS A 16 29.42 5.01 18.44
C LYS A 16 28.65 5.78 17.35
N VAL A 17 27.41 5.37 17.07
CA VAL A 17 26.55 6.03 16.07
C VAL A 17 26.28 7.48 16.45
N LEU A 18 25.94 7.76 17.70
CA LEU A 18 25.69 9.12 18.17
C LEU A 18 26.95 9.99 18.16
N SER A 19 28.11 9.41 18.48
CA SER A 19 29.40 10.12 18.37
C SER A 19 29.71 10.48 16.93
N PHE A 20 29.50 9.55 15.99
CA PHE A 20 29.63 9.82 14.57
C PHE A 20 28.67 10.92 14.11
N LEU A 21 27.38 10.81 14.45
CA LEU A 21 26.39 11.83 14.06
C LEU A 21 26.69 13.20 14.68
N ARG A 22 27.15 13.26 15.92
CA ARG A 22 27.56 14.51 16.56
C ARG A 22 28.74 15.18 15.87
N SER A 23 29.66 14.40 15.30
CA SER A 23 30.75 14.95 14.48
C SER A 23 30.26 15.62 13.20
N LYS A 24 29.15 15.11 12.63
CA LYS A 24 28.50 15.62 11.41
C LYS A 24 27.56 16.79 11.69
N TYR A 25 26.87 16.77 12.82
CA TYR A 25 25.88 17.78 13.24
C TYR A 25 26.36 18.53 14.49
N GLN A 26 27.47 19.25 14.37
CA GLN A 26 28.18 19.86 15.51
C GLN A 26 27.34 20.89 16.29
N LEU A 27 26.37 21.54 15.63
CA LEU A 27 25.51 22.57 16.22
C LEU A 27 24.26 21.99 16.89
N LEU A 28 23.95 20.72 16.67
CA LEU A 28 22.75 20.09 17.20
C LEU A 28 23.03 19.40 18.53
N SER A 29 22.06 19.50 19.45
CA SER A 29 22.07 18.65 20.63
C SER A 29 21.86 17.20 20.20
N GLU A 30 22.36 16.27 21.00
CA GLU A 30 22.16 14.84 20.73
C GLU A 30 20.67 14.46 20.67
N ALA A 31 19.84 15.12 21.48
CA ALA A 31 18.39 14.94 21.43
C ALA A 31 17.79 15.39 20.09
N ASP A 32 18.29 16.49 19.52
CA ASP A 32 17.80 16.99 18.24
C ASP A 32 18.29 16.14 17.07
N ILE A 33 19.51 15.60 17.16
CA ILE A 33 20.02 14.60 16.22
C ILE A 33 19.11 13.36 16.22
N ILE A 34 18.73 12.87 17.39
CA ILE A 34 17.83 11.70 17.52
C ILE A 34 16.45 12.01 16.94
N LYS A 35 15.87 13.19 17.25
CA LYS A 35 14.57 13.59 16.68
C LYS A 35 14.62 13.67 15.16
N LEU A 36 15.68 14.25 14.60
CA LEU A 36 15.88 14.35 13.16
C LEU A 36 15.91 12.97 12.52
N ALA A 37 16.76 12.06 13.03
CA ALA A 37 16.88 10.70 12.51
C ALA A 37 15.56 9.91 12.61
N LEU A 38 14.83 10.04 13.72
CA LEU A 38 13.51 9.42 13.88
C LEU A 38 12.47 10.01 12.91
N SER A 39 12.52 11.33 12.67
CA SER A 39 11.61 12.00 11.73
C SER A 39 11.88 11.56 10.29
N GLU A 40 13.14 11.46 9.90
CA GLU A 40 13.54 10.96 8.57
C GLU A 40 13.05 9.53 8.38
N LYS A 41 13.32 8.65 9.35
CA LYS A 41 12.88 7.25 9.28
C LYS A 41 11.35 7.12 9.21
N TYR A 42 10.64 7.90 10.01
CA TYR A 42 9.18 7.92 9.98
C TYR A 42 8.64 8.37 8.62
N GLN A 43 9.25 9.40 8.03
CA GLN A 43 8.83 9.91 6.73
C GLN A 43 9.05 8.87 5.62
N GLU A 44 10.20 8.20 5.60
CA GLU A 44 10.47 7.09 4.69
C GLU A 44 9.40 5.98 4.81
N GLU A 45 9.14 5.50 6.04
CA GLU A 45 8.18 4.42 6.27
C GLU A 45 6.75 4.83 5.88
N LYS A 46 6.39 6.09 6.13
CA LYS A 46 5.10 6.65 5.73
C LYS A 46 4.96 6.69 4.21
N GLU A 47 5.99 7.16 3.51
CA GLU A 47 6.00 7.21 2.04
C GLU A 47 5.94 5.81 1.43
N GLU A 48 6.71 4.86 1.96
CA GLU A 48 6.63 3.46 1.54
C GLU A 48 5.24 2.85 1.73
N THR A 49 4.58 3.17 2.85
CA THR A 49 3.23 2.68 3.15
C THR A 49 2.21 3.27 2.19
N MET A 50 2.24 4.58 1.96
CA MET A 50 1.36 5.25 1.00
C MET A 50 1.57 4.72 -0.41
N GLU A 51 2.81 4.47 -0.82
CA GLU A 51 3.11 3.92 -2.14
C GLU A 51 2.60 2.48 -2.31
N LYS A 52 2.70 1.64 -1.27
CA LYS A 52 2.10 0.30 -1.26
C LYS A 52 0.58 0.35 -1.37
N GLU A 53 -0.07 1.23 -0.61
CA GLU A 53 -1.53 1.43 -0.68
C GLU A 53 -1.96 1.94 -2.06
N ARG A 54 -1.21 2.87 -2.65
CA ARG A 54 -1.46 3.40 -3.99
C ARG A 54 -1.39 2.28 -5.03
N LYS A 55 -0.32 1.49 -5.02
CA LYS A 55 -0.16 0.33 -5.94
C LYS A 55 -1.26 -0.69 -5.78
N LEU A 56 -1.66 -1.00 -4.55
CA LEU A 56 -2.77 -1.93 -4.28
C LEU A 56 -4.09 -1.40 -4.85
N ARG A 57 -4.36 -0.11 -4.68
CA ARG A 57 -5.57 0.53 -5.21
C ARG A 57 -5.58 0.56 -6.74
N GLU A 58 -4.45 0.84 -7.36
CA GLU A 58 -4.28 0.79 -8.82
C GLU A 58 -4.51 -0.63 -9.36
N ALA A 59 -3.90 -1.64 -8.73
CA ALA A 59 -4.09 -3.04 -9.12
C ALA A 59 -5.56 -3.48 -8.97
N TYR A 60 -6.22 -3.10 -7.88
CA TYR A 60 -7.64 -3.39 -7.66
C TYR A 60 -8.53 -2.73 -8.73
N ASN A 61 -8.30 -1.44 -9.02
CA ASN A 61 -9.05 -0.72 -10.04
C ASN A 61 -8.85 -1.35 -11.43
N HIS A 62 -7.61 -1.72 -11.76
CA HIS A 62 -7.30 -2.40 -13.02
C HIS A 62 -8.03 -3.75 -13.13
N ALA A 63 -7.95 -4.58 -12.09
CA ALA A 63 -8.64 -5.87 -12.05
C ALA A 63 -10.17 -5.70 -12.17
N MET A 64 -10.75 -4.70 -11.52
CA MET A 64 -12.18 -4.39 -11.63
C MET A 64 -12.57 -3.92 -13.04
N GLU A 65 -11.76 -3.08 -13.68
CA GLU A 65 -12.02 -2.65 -15.05
C GLU A 65 -11.91 -3.79 -16.06
N GLU A 66 -10.90 -4.65 -15.92
CA GLU A 66 -10.75 -5.83 -16.77
C GLU A 66 -11.90 -6.82 -16.55
N GLY A 67 -12.26 -7.11 -15.30
CA GLY A 67 -13.42 -7.95 -14.97
C GLY A 67 -14.71 -7.41 -15.59
N LYS A 68 -14.93 -6.09 -15.53
CA LYS A 68 -16.07 -5.43 -16.16
C LYS A 68 -16.05 -5.57 -17.69
N LYS A 69 -14.90 -5.39 -18.33
CA LYS A 69 -14.75 -5.58 -19.79
C LYS A 69 -15.04 -7.02 -20.21
N VAL A 70 -14.52 -7.99 -19.47
CA VAL A 70 -14.77 -9.42 -19.71
C VAL A 70 -16.25 -9.75 -19.54
N GLY A 71 -16.89 -9.28 -18.46
CA GLY A 71 -18.32 -9.48 -18.22
C GLY A 71 -19.20 -8.90 -19.33
N ILE A 72 -18.89 -7.68 -19.81
CA ILE A 72 -19.62 -7.07 -20.94
C ILE A 72 -19.43 -7.89 -22.23
N LYS A 73 -18.22 -8.40 -22.49
CA LYS A 73 -17.94 -9.22 -23.68
C LYS A 73 -18.71 -10.54 -23.65
N LEU A 74 -18.78 -11.20 -22.50
CA LEU A 74 -19.57 -12.42 -22.29
C LEU A 74 -21.06 -12.20 -22.55
N MET A 75 -21.64 -11.14 -21.97
CA MET A 75 -23.06 -10.81 -22.14
C MET A 75 -23.39 -10.47 -23.60
N LYS A 76 -22.56 -9.67 -24.28
CA LYS A 76 -22.73 -9.38 -25.70
C LYS A 76 -22.63 -10.61 -26.59
N GLY A 77 -21.70 -11.52 -26.30
CA GLY A 77 -21.54 -12.79 -27.03
C GLY A 77 -22.76 -13.71 -26.94
N LYS A 78 -23.56 -13.58 -25.88
CA LYS A 78 -24.83 -14.30 -25.66
C LYS A 78 -26.06 -13.47 -26.07
N GLY A 79 -25.90 -12.29 -26.66
CA GLY A 79 -27.00 -11.42 -27.11
C GLY A 79 -27.75 -10.70 -25.99
N LEU A 80 -27.16 -10.60 -24.80
CA LEU A 80 -27.80 -10.03 -23.61
C LEU A 80 -27.39 -8.57 -23.39
N ASP A 81 -28.36 -7.73 -23.00
CA ASP A 81 -28.13 -6.34 -22.63
C ASP A 81 -27.57 -6.26 -21.20
N PRO A 82 -26.34 -5.75 -20.99
CA PRO A 82 -25.72 -5.64 -19.66
C PRO A 82 -26.56 -4.88 -18.63
N LYS A 83 -27.51 -4.04 -19.06
CA LYS A 83 -28.39 -3.28 -18.16
C LYS A 83 -29.62 -4.04 -17.68
N LYS A 84 -29.91 -5.21 -18.25
CA LYS A 84 -31.13 -6.00 -17.97
C LYS A 84 -30.84 -7.38 -17.37
N VAL A 85 -29.56 -7.74 -17.22
CA VAL A 85 -29.13 -9.04 -16.68
C VAL A 85 -29.06 -8.98 -15.16
N THR A 86 -29.67 -9.95 -14.49
CA THR A 86 -29.57 -10.10 -13.03
C THR A 86 -28.25 -10.75 -12.63
N GLU A 87 -27.83 -10.55 -11.38
CA GLU A 87 -26.58 -11.11 -10.86
C GLU A 87 -26.51 -12.65 -10.98
N GLN A 88 -27.62 -13.35 -10.71
CA GLN A 88 -27.72 -14.81 -10.87
C GLN A 88 -27.53 -15.26 -12.32
N GLN A 89 -28.16 -14.57 -13.28
CA GLN A 89 -28.02 -14.88 -14.71
C GLN A 89 -26.57 -14.66 -15.19
N PHE A 90 -25.90 -13.64 -14.66
CA PHE A 90 -24.49 -13.39 -14.97
C PHE A 90 -23.58 -14.53 -14.49
N TYR A 91 -23.78 -15.02 -13.26
CA TYR A 91 -23.00 -16.14 -12.71
C TYR A 91 -23.21 -17.43 -13.51
N GLU A 92 -24.45 -17.74 -13.90
CA GLU A 92 -24.75 -18.91 -14.75
C GLU A 92 -23.99 -18.84 -16.08
N ILE A 93 -24.00 -17.68 -16.74
CA ILE A 93 -23.27 -17.47 -18.01
C ILE A 93 -21.77 -17.63 -17.82
N PHE A 94 -21.21 -17.03 -16.76
CA PHE A 94 -19.78 -17.09 -16.48
C PHE A 94 -19.31 -18.54 -16.24
N LEU A 95 -20.03 -19.29 -15.41
CA LEU A 95 -19.72 -20.69 -15.08
C LEU A 95 -19.88 -21.61 -16.29
N ASP A 96 -20.89 -21.39 -17.13
CA ASP A 96 -21.14 -22.17 -18.34
C ASP A 96 -20.01 -21.98 -19.38
N THR A 97 -19.46 -20.77 -19.47
CA THR A 97 -18.34 -20.47 -20.38
C THR A 97 -17.02 -21.11 -19.94
N HIS A 98 -16.85 -21.38 -18.64
CA HIS A 98 -15.66 -22.07 -18.11
C HIS A 98 -15.77 -23.60 -18.14
N LYS A 99 -16.98 -24.17 -18.22
CA LYS A 99 -17.18 -25.62 -18.42
C LYS A 99 -16.87 -26.10 -19.84
N HIS A 100 -16.92 -25.21 -20.84
CA HIS A 100 -16.65 -25.56 -22.25
C HIS A 100 -15.17 -25.42 -22.66
N ASN A 101 -14.31 -24.87 -21.80
CA ASN A 101 -12.87 -24.66 -22.07
C ASN A 101 -11.95 -25.52 -21.17
N ALA A 102 -12.50 -26.51 -20.47
CA ALA A 102 -11.77 -27.54 -19.72
C ALA A 102 -11.95 -28.90 -20.41
#